data_AF-A0AAU9CPX3-F1
#
_entry.id   AF-A0AAU9CPX3-F1
#
_cell.length_a   1.000
_cell.length_b   1.000
_cell.length_c   1.000
_cell.angle_alpha   90.00
_cell.angle_beta   90.00
_cell.angle_gamma   90.00
#
_symmetry.space_group_name_H-M   'P 1'
#
loop_
_entity.id
_entity.type
_entity.pdbx_description
1 polymer ?
#
loop_
_entity_poly.entity_id
_entity_poly.type
_entity_poly.pdbx_seq_one_letter_code
_entity_poly.pdbx_strand_id
1 'polypeptide(L)'
;MLLICYAIDIIEGGGNSGYVLLDTNCPELITTFCFNSGALGPYQKQMSMLKKTLNSSSLGAPCLLQLSPLDLFPYDEAVGIAINTDGVPFKPLRRNTSTPKTEWNDLLIPTDQVYGSAYTITSEGYIGDYWFATEGQIEENTGKYACAVTALYTIAGLTWTGSGFLIDPFSDWSCYDQLWKYTGTTGTGEYSSAGAMLGTTEMDKIGPGFVEFCRARGFPQNQSNTFSPAFSSFQNQVSNTKHSVFSASITRLDGSISGHSMSVNGWACLKRAGLTMNTLSVFDGWYNMKYLNVSYSGYRTTHGTYF
;
A
#
# COMPACT_ATOMS: atom_id res chain seq x y z
N MET A 1 2.54 -3.77 -19.02
CA MET A 1 3.21 -2.46 -18.84
C MET A 1 2.55 -1.53 -19.83
N LEU A 2 2.05 -0.38 -19.39
CA LEU A 2 1.49 0.64 -20.27
C LEU A 2 2.55 1.70 -20.45
N LEU A 3 3.15 1.78 -21.63
CA LEU A 3 4.24 2.72 -21.89
C LEU A 3 3.72 3.85 -22.73
N ILE A 4 3.99 5.06 -22.28
CA ILE A 4 3.80 6.27 -23.06
C ILE A 4 5.15 6.52 -23.73
N CYS A 5 5.17 6.36 -25.05
CA CYS A 5 6.39 6.49 -25.85
C CYS A 5 6.26 7.70 -26.77
N TYR A 6 7.37 8.40 -26.97
CA TYR A 6 7.49 9.47 -27.94
C TYR A 6 8.15 8.91 -29.20
N ALA A 7 7.55 9.19 -30.36
CA ALA A 7 8.10 8.80 -31.65
C ALA A 7 8.81 10.00 -32.29
N ILE A 8 10.06 9.80 -32.68
CA ILE A 8 10.82 10.75 -33.50
C ILE A 8 11.00 10.13 -34.87
N ASP A 9 10.40 10.74 -35.89
CA ASP A 9 10.60 10.36 -37.28
C ASP A 9 11.90 10.94 -37.80
N ILE A 10 12.68 10.13 -38.53
CA ILE A 10 13.92 10.54 -39.17
C ILE A 10 13.60 10.81 -40.63
N ILE A 11 13.85 12.04 -41.08
CA ILE A 11 13.58 12.48 -42.44
C ILE A 11 14.91 12.82 -43.11
N GLU A 12 15.20 12.19 -44.24
CA GLU A 12 16.39 12.44 -45.05
C GLU A 12 15.97 12.69 -46.51
N GLY A 13 16.50 13.74 -47.14
CA GLY A 13 16.18 14.08 -48.53
C GLY A 13 14.70 14.36 -48.81
N GLY A 14 13.91 14.69 -47.78
CA GLY A 14 12.45 14.93 -47.89
C GLY A 14 11.60 13.66 -47.85
N GLY A 15 12.20 12.48 -47.67
CA GLY A 15 11.51 11.21 -47.46
C GLY A 15 11.70 10.67 -46.04
N ASN A 16 10.78 9.81 -45.61
CA ASN A 16 10.93 9.10 -44.33
C ASN A 16 12.08 8.10 -44.43
N SER A 17 13.04 8.18 -43.52
CA SER A 17 14.27 7.37 -43.49
C SER A 17 14.47 6.60 -42.20
N GLY A 18 13.43 6.54 -41.36
CA GLY A 18 13.48 5.80 -40.11
C GLY A 18 12.67 6.44 -38.98
N TYR A 19 12.77 5.85 -37.81
CA TYR A 19 12.19 6.37 -36.58
C TYR A 19 12.95 5.86 -35.35
N VAL A 20 12.80 6.58 -34.25
CA VAL A 20 13.23 6.17 -32.91
C VAL A 20 12.05 6.31 -31.95
N LEU A 21 11.79 5.27 -31.16
CA LEU A 21 10.85 5.32 -30.05
C LEU A 21 11.61 5.57 -28.76
N LEU A 22 11.24 6.64 -28.07
CA LEU A 22 11.78 7.04 -26.79
C LEU A 22 10.77 6.73 -25.67
N ASP A 23 11.23 6.08 -24.61
CA ASP A 23 10.50 5.86 -23.37
C ASP A 23 11.32 6.43 -22.21
N THR A 24 10.75 7.41 -21.52
CA THR A 24 11.39 8.08 -20.37
C THR A 24 11.56 7.15 -19.16
N ASN A 25 10.92 5.97 -19.17
CA ASN A 25 11.07 4.95 -18.14
C ASN A 25 12.10 3.86 -18.52
N CYS A 26 12.62 3.89 -19.74
CA CYS A 26 13.74 3.05 -20.16
C CYS A 26 15.06 3.72 -19.73
N PRO A 27 15.95 3.03 -18.98
CA PRO A 27 17.24 3.61 -18.58
C PRO A 27 18.10 4.09 -19.75
N GLU A 28 17.96 3.46 -20.91
CA GLU A 28 18.68 3.81 -22.15
C GLU A 28 17.88 4.76 -23.04
N LEU A 29 16.70 5.19 -22.60
CA LEU A 29 15.71 6.04 -23.29
C LEU A 29 15.14 5.46 -24.59
N ILE A 30 15.88 4.65 -25.34
CA ILE A 30 15.48 4.08 -26.62
C ILE A 30 14.86 2.70 -26.40
N THR A 31 13.67 2.45 -26.94
CA THR A 31 12.99 1.14 -26.85
C THR A 31 12.96 0.39 -28.18
N THR A 32 12.90 1.11 -29.29
CA THR A 32 12.91 0.54 -30.65
C THR A 32 13.36 1.61 -31.63
N PHE A 33 14.05 1.21 -32.68
CA PHE A 33 14.44 2.09 -33.77
C PHE A 33 14.42 1.35 -35.11
N CYS A 34 14.33 2.11 -36.20
CA CYS A 34 14.49 1.64 -37.56
C CYS A 34 15.19 2.74 -38.37
N PHE A 35 16.25 2.39 -39.11
CA PHE A 35 17.00 3.34 -39.96
C PHE A 35 16.97 2.90 -41.42
N ASN A 36 15.77 2.53 -41.91
CA ASN A 36 15.59 2.10 -43.29
C ASN A 36 14.90 3.19 -44.11
N SER A 37 15.43 3.46 -45.30
CA SER A 37 14.80 4.34 -46.28
C SER A 37 13.36 3.87 -46.58
N GLY A 38 12.40 4.78 -46.51
CA GLY A 38 10.97 4.54 -46.70
C GLY A 38 10.23 4.00 -45.48
N ALA A 39 10.90 3.77 -44.34
CA ALA A 39 10.23 3.30 -43.13
C ALA A 39 9.37 4.40 -42.50
N LEU A 40 8.07 4.15 -42.38
CA LEU A 40 7.14 5.02 -41.65
C LEU A 40 7.31 4.85 -40.14
N GLY A 41 7.26 5.99 -39.44
CA GLY A 41 7.12 6.01 -37.99
C GLY A 41 5.84 5.31 -37.51
N PRO A 42 5.83 4.70 -36.31
CA PRO A 42 4.67 3.97 -35.81
C PRO A 42 3.42 4.85 -35.67
N TYR A 43 3.58 6.13 -35.32
CA TYR A 43 2.46 7.08 -35.25
C TYR A 43 1.85 7.36 -36.63
N GLN A 44 2.69 7.72 -37.61
CA GLN A 44 2.26 7.96 -38.99
C GLN A 44 1.63 6.70 -39.60
N LYS A 45 2.22 5.53 -39.36
CA LYS A 45 1.71 4.24 -39.81
C LYS A 45 0.30 4.00 -39.25
N GLN A 46 0.09 4.22 -37.96
CA GLN A 46 -1.23 4.06 -37.36
C GLN A 46 -2.23 5.09 -37.91
N MET A 47 -1.85 6.37 -38.03
CA MET A 47 -2.69 7.38 -38.67
C MET A 47 -3.10 7.01 -40.09
N SER A 48 -2.20 6.42 -40.88
CA SER A 48 -2.49 5.99 -42.25
C SER A 48 -3.46 4.82 -42.35
N MET A 49 -3.56 3.99 -41.30
CA MET A 49 -4.45 2.82 -41.25
C MET A 49 -5.83 3.16 -40.66
N LEU A 50 -5.98 4.31 -40.03
CA LEU A 50 -7.26 4.74 -39.47
C LEU A 50 -8.25 5.11 -40.57
N LYS A 51 -9.42 4.48 -40.54
CA LYS A 51 -10.52 4.72 -41.49
C LYS A 51 -11.25 6.06 -41.30
N LYS A 52 -10.92 6.83 -40.25
CA LYS A 52 -11.61 8.07 -39.88
C LYS A 52 -10.61 9.12 -39.40
N THR A 53 -10.81 10.37 -39.82
CA THR A 53 -10.03 11.53 -39.35
C THR A 53 -10.28 11.76 -37.86
N LEU A 54 -9.20 11.88 -37.09
CA LEU A 54 -9.26 12.17 -35.66
C LEU A 54 -9.14 13.66 -35.40
N ASN A 55 -10.05 14.20 -34.59
CA ASN A 55 -9.90 15.52 -33.99
C ASN A 55 -9.24 15.33 -32.61
N SER A 56 -7.91 15.30 -32.53
CA SER A 56 -7.24 15.32 -31.23
C SER A 56 -7.36 16.72 -30.62
N SER A 57 -7.64 16.79 -29.32
CA SER A 57 -7.79 18.07 -28.61
C SER A 57 -6.44 18.59 -28.08
N SER A 58 -5.39 17.77 -28.14
CA SER A 58 -4.04 18.10 -27.69
C SER A 58 -3.23 18.84 -28.75
N LEU A 59 -2.65 19.98 -28.36
CA LEU A 59 -1.63 20.74 -29.10
C LEU A 59 -0.20 20.18 -28.90
N GLY A 60 -0.06 19.05 -28.19
CA GLY A 60 1.23 18.44 -27.86
C GLY A 60 1.85 17.61 -29.00
N ALA A 61 3.13 17.25 -28.84
CA ALA A 61 3.83 16.35 -29.75
C ALA A 61 3.11 14.98 -29.85
N PRO A 62 3.15 14.32 -31.02
CA PRO A 62 2.47 13.03 -31.22
C PRO A 62 2.98 11.98 -30.23
N CYS A 63 2.05 11.40 -29.47
CA CYS A 63 2.33 10.42 -28.44
C CYS A 63 1.73 9.06 -28.81
N LEU A 64 2.43 7.98 -28.42
CA LEU A 64 1.97 6.61 -28.59
C LEU A 64 1.81 5.91 -27.25
N LEU A 65 0.80 5.06 -27.19
CA LEU A 65 0.59 4.10 -26.13
C LEU A 65 1.01 2.71 -26.59
N GLN A 66 1.97 2.10 -25.91
CA GLN A 66 2.38 0.73 -26.15
C GLN A 66 1.69 -0.21 -25.15
N LEU A 67 0.86 -1.13 -25.65
CA LEU A 67 0.25 -2.20 -24.85
C LEU A 67 1.06 -3.50 -24.90
N SER A 68 1.76 -3.74 -26.01
CA SER A 68 2.66 -4.87 -26.25
C SER A 68 3.78 -4.44 -27.21
N PRO A 69 4.83 -5.25 -27.41
CA PRO A 69 5.88 -4.96 -28.40
C PRO A 69 5.36 -4.70 -29.82
N LEU A 70 4.16 -5.17 -30.16
CA LEU A 70 3.55 -5.02 -31.49
C LEU A 70 2.33 -4.08 -31.50
N ASP A 71 1.78 -3.75 -30.33
CA ASP A 71 0.53 -2.98 -30.20
C ASP A 71 0.82 -1.55 -29.75
N LEU A 72 0.95 -0.65 -30.72
CA LEU A 72 1.15 0.79 -30.54
C LEU A 72 -0.09 1.55 -30.99
N PHE A 73 -0.62 2.42 -30.14
CA PHE A 73 -1.83 3.20 -30.42
C PHE A 73 -1.58 4.70 -30.28
N PRO A 74 -2.15 5.54 -31.15
CA PRO A 74 -2.21 6.99 -30.92
C PRO A 74 -2.81 7.30 -29.55
N TYR A 75 -2.16 8.19 -28.79
CA TYR A 75 -2.55 8.56 -27.43
C TYR A 75 -2.69 10.07 -27.28
N ASP A 76 -3.84 10.50 -26.79
CA ASP A 76 -4.06 11.88 -26.35
C ASP A 76 -3.83 11.95 -24.84
N GLU A 77 -2.65 12.43 -24.44
CA GLU A 77 -2.24 12.54 -23.04
C GLU A 77 -3.12 13.52 -22.25
N ALA A 78 -3.61 14.59 -22.89
CA ALA A 78 -4.39 15.64 -22.22
C ALA A 78 -5.74 15.11 -21.70
N VAL A 79 -6.36 14.17 -22.43
CA VAL A 79 -7.63 13.54 -22.03
C VAL A 79 -7.49 12.09 -21.59
N GLY A 80 -6.30 11.51 -21.72
CA GLY A 80 -5.96 10.16 -21.27
C GLY A 80 -6.63 9.04 -22.08
N ILE A 81 -6.82 9.25 -23.39
CA ILE A 81 -7.54 8.33 -24.29
C ILE A 81 -6.58 7.82 -25.38
N ALA A 82 -6.62 6.52 -25.66
CA ALA A 82 -5.97 5.90 -26.81
C ALA A 82 -7.00 5.54 -27.88
N ILE A 83 -6.56 5.38 -29.13
CA ILE A 83 -7.45 5.10 -30.25
C ILE A 83 -6.97 3.83 -30.95
N ASN A 84 -7.86 2.85 -31.10
CA ASN A 84 -7.52 1.60 -31.77
C ASN A 84 -7.52 1.74 -33.31
N THR A 85 -7.10 0.70 -34.03
CA THR A 85 -7.04 0.68 -35.50
C THR A 85 -8.39 0.88 -36.20
N ASP A 86 -9.50 0.60 -35.50
CA ASP A 86 -10.86 0.83 -36.00
C ASP A 86 -11.35 2.28 -35.75
N GLY A 87 -10.52 3.14 -35.15
CA GLY A 87 -10.88 4.51 -34.80
C GLY A 87 -11.77 4.63 -33.56
N VAL A 88 -11.85 3.58 -32.74
CA VAL A 88 -12.62 3.55 -31.49
C VAL A 88 -11.74 4.06 -30.33
N PRO A 89 -12.18 5.12 -29.62
CA PRO A 89 -11.49 5.59 -28.41
C PRO A 89 -11.62 4.58 -27.28
N PHE A 90 -10.54 4.32 -26.56
CA PHE A 90 -10.52 3.51 -25.35
C PHE A 90 -9.63 4.14 -24.27
N LYS A 91 -10.00 3.93 -23.01
CA LYS A 91 -9.19 4.35 -21.87
C LYS A 91 -8.31 3.18 -21.43
N PRO A 92 -6.98 3.29 -21.55
CA PRO A 92 -6.12 2.20 -21.13
C PRO A 92 -6.13 2.03 -19.60
N LEU A 93 -6.34 0.80 -19.14
CA LEU A 93 -6.23 0.43 -17.73
C LEU A 93 -4.75 0.40 -17.34
N ARG A 94 -4.22 1.47 -16.72
CA ARG A 94 -2.82 1.54 -16.21
C ARG A 94 -2.45 0.29 -15.42
N ARG A 95 -1.63 -0.57 -16.03
CA ARG A 95 -1.01 -1.72 -15.38
C ARG A 95 0.29 -1.19 -14.76
N ASN A 96 0.21 -0.72 -13.52
CA ASN A 96 1.38 -0.34 -12.71
C ASN A 96 2.28 -1.57 -12.55
N THR A 97 3.39 -1.65 -13.30
CA THR A 97 4.34 -2.78 -13.22
C THR A 97 5.56 -2.51 -12.33
N SER A 98 5.64 -1.34 -11.68
CA SER A 98 6.41 -1.18 -10.45
C SER A 98 5.41 -0.94 -9.32
N THR A 99 5.37 -1.82 -8.32
CA THR A 99 4.79 -1.44 -7.03
C THR A 99 5.45 -0.13 -6.61
N PRO A 100 4.69 0.97 -6.42
CA PRO A 100 5.29 2.22 -5.98
C PRO A 100 6.15 1.96 -4.73
N LYS A 101 7.40 2.43 -4.78
CA LYS A 101 8.32 2.29 -3.67
C LYS A 101 8.02 3.36 -2.63
N THR A 102 8.05 3.00 -1.36
CA THR A 102 7.73 3.90 -0.24
C THR A 102 8.38 3.40 1.04
N GLU A 103 8.42 4.24 2.08
CA GLU A 103 8.73 3.80 3.44
C GLU A 103 7.47 3.87 4.33
N TRP A 104 7.44 3.13 5.46
CA TRP A 104 6.31 3.17 6.39
C TRP A 104 6.03 4.57 6.94
N ASN A 105 7.10 5.35 7.18
CA ASN A 105 6.99 6.73 7.65
C ASN A 105 6.28 7.66 6.65
N ASP A 106 6.30 7.34 5.36
CA ASP A 106 5.58 8.12 4.34
C ASP A 106 4.08 7.81 4.32
N LEU A 107 3.68 6.65 4.87
CA LEU A 107 2.31 6.18 4.93
C LEU A 107 1.64 6.50 6.28
N LEU A 108 2.43 6.73 7.32
CA LEU A 108 2.00 7.02 8.69
C LEU A 108 2.02 8.52 8.95
N ILE A 109 0.84 9.13 8.96
CA ILE A 109 0.69 10.56 9.20
C ILE A 109 0.69 10.80 10.73
N PRO A 110 1.58 11.66 11.25
CA PRO A 110 1.56 12.05 12.65
C PRO A 110 0.24 12.72 13.07
N THR A 111 -0.24 12.38 14.26
CA THR A 111 -1.49 12.92 14.83
C THR A 111 -1.49 14.45 14.91
N ASP A 112 -0.39 15.05 15.32
CA ASP A 112 -0.21 16.51 15.36
C ASP A 112 -0.33 17.16 13.98
N GLN A 113 0.10 16.50 12.90
CA GLN A 113 -0.12 17.00 11.54
C GLN A 113 -1.58 16.92 11.10
N VAL A 114 -2.29 15.85 11.49
CA VAL A 114 -3.72 15.69 11.17
C VAL A 114 -4.55 16.81 11.78
N TYR A 115 -4.30 17.15 13.05
CA TYR A 115 -5.03 18.21 13.76
C TYR A 115 -4.40 19.61 13.63
N GLY A 116 -3.18 19.72 13.10
CA GLY A 116 -2.37 20.94 13.09
C GLY A 116 -2.57 21.89 11.91
N SER A 117 -3.61 21.71 11.07
CA SER A 117 -4.01 22.47 9.86
C SER A 117 -3.61 21.90 8.49
N ALA A 118 -2.76 20.88 8.43
CA ALA A 118 -2.37 20.28 7.13
C ALA A 118 -3.48 19.45 6.48
N TYR A 119 -4.44 18.99 7.28
CA TYR A 119 -5.55 18.14 6.86
C TYR A 119 -6.89 18.69 7.37
N THR A 120 -7.93 18.45 6.60
CA THR A 120 -9.33 18.58 7.06
C THR A 120 -9.88 17.18 7.33
N ILE A 121 -10.33 16.92 8.55
CA ILE A 121 -11.05 15.69 8.87
C ILE A 121 -12.49 15.85 8.42
N THR A 122 -12.97 14.97 7.53
CA THR A 122 -14.37 15.00 7.07
C THR A 122 -15.28 14.09 7.89
N SER A 123 -14.70 13.03 8.44
CA SER A 123 -15.38 12.07 9.31
C SER A 123 -14.35 11.21 10.03
N GLU A 124 -14.70 10.72 11.21
CA GLU A 124 -13.83 9.89 12.04
C GLU A 124 -14.63 9.06 13.04
N GLY A 125 -13.99 8.04 13.62
CA GLY A 125 -14.52 7.24 14.71
C GLY A 125 -13.42 6.45 15.41
N TYR A 126 -13.56 6.28 16.73
CA TYR A 126 -12.56 5.63 17.58
C TYR A 126 -13.23 4.69 18.59
N ILE A 127 -12.54 3.61 18.95
CA ILE A 127 -13.00 2.68 20.00
C ILE A 127 -12.87 3.34 21.38
N GLY A 128 -11.86 4.19 21.57
CA GLY A 128 -11.66 4.97 22.78
C GLY A 128 -10.19 5.36 22.96
N ASP A 129 -9.81 5.57 24.22
CA ASP A 129 -8.41 5.77 24.59
C ASP A 129 -7.60 4.49 24.31
N TYR A 130 -6.41 4.68 23.75
CA TYR A 130 -5.52 3.58 23.38
C TYR A 130 -4.27 3.62 24.25
N TRP A 131 -3.93 2.47 24.82
CA TRP A 131 -2.89 2.29 25.82
C TRP A 131 -1.93 1.20 25.32
N PHE A 132 -0.64 1.53 25.20
CA PHE A 132 0.35 0.68 24.57
C PHE A 132 1.74 0.85 25.20
N ALA A 133 2.53 -0.21 25.16
CA ALA A 133 3.96 -0.17 25.45
C ALA A 133 4.75 0.14 24.16
N THR A 134 5.78 0.97 24.30
CA THR A 134 6.70 1.29 23.19
C THR A 134 7.59 0.08 22.85
N GLU A 135 8.18 0.07 21.65
CA GLU A 135 9.16 -0.93 21.23
C GLU A 135 10.29 -1.05 22.26
N GLY A 136 10.87 0.06 22.69
CA GLY A 136 11.95 0.04 23.69
C GLY A 136 11.55 -0.65 25.00
N GLN A 137 10.34 -0.38 25.50
CA GLN A 137 9.84 -1.04 26.71
C GLN A 137 9.60 -2.53 26.49
N ILE A 138 9.06 -2.92 25.34
CA ILE A 138 8.84 -4.34 25.00
C ILE A 138 10.18 -5.07 24.89
N GLU A 139 11.14 -4.49 24.17
CA GLU A 139 12.48 -5.05 23.99
C GLU A 139 13.21 -5.21 25.33
N GLU A 140 13.19 -4.19 26.18
CA GLU A 140 13.82 -4.20 27.50
C GLU A 140 13.23 -5.28 28.42
N ASN A 141 11.91 -5.47 28.39
CA ASN A 141 11.24 -6.37 29.33
C ASN A 141 11.07 -7.80 28.82
N THR A 142 11.18 -8.05 27.51
CA THR A 142 10.94 -9.37 26.90
C THR A 142 12.14 -9.93 26.15
N GLY A 143 13.12 -9.08 25.79
CA GLY A 143 14.24 -9.46 24.92
C GLY A 143 13.81 -9.86 23.50
N LYS A 144 12.59 -9.52 23.08
CA LYS A 144 12.00 -9.89 21.79
C LYS A 144 11.17 -8.74 21.22
N TYR A 145 11.02 -8.72 19.89
CA TYR A 145 10.10 -7.81 19.23
C TYR A 145 9.56 -8.37 17.93
N ALA A 146 8.24 -8.33 17.74
CA ALA A 146 7.57 -8.64 16.48
C ALA A 146 6.30 -7.79 16.35
N CYS A 147 6.11 -7.10 15.22
CA CYS A 147 5.01 -6.15 15.02
C CYS A 147 3.62 -6.77 15.25
N ALA A 148 3.37 -7.98 14.76
CA ALA A 148 2.10 -8.66 14.95
C ALA A 148 1.84 -9.04 16.42
N VAL A 149 2.87 -9.50 17.14
CA VAL A 149 2.77 -9.82 18.57
C VAL A 149 2.52 -8.55 19.37
N THR A 150 3.21 -7.45 19.05
CA THR A 150 3.02 -6.13 19.66
C THR A 150 1.61 -5.58 19.44
N ALA A 151 1.07 -5.72 18.23
CA ALA A 151 -0.31 -5.32 17.93
C ALA A 151 -1.32 -6.12 18.79
N LEU A 152 -1.15 -7.43 18.91
CA LEU A 152 -2.01 -8.27 19.74
C LEU A 152 -1.85 -8.01 21.24
N TYR A 153 -0.62 -7.74 21.71
CA TYR A 153 -0.34 -7.40 23.10
C TYR A 153 -1.04 -6.08 23.49
N THR A 154 -1.00 -5.10 22.58
CA THR A 154 -1.75 -3.85 22.73
C THR A 154 -3.26 -4.10 22.80
N ILE A 155 -3.81 -4.90 21.90
CA ILE A 155 -5.24 -5.24 21.91
C ILE A 155 -5.62 -6.01 23.19
N ALA A 156 -4.78 -6.91 23.68
CA ALA A 156 -5.00 -7.61 24.94
C ALA A 156 -5.12 -6.62 26.11
N GLY A 157 -4.21 -5.64 26.19
CA GLY A 157 -4.23 -4.60 27.23
C GLY A 157 -5.49 -3.72 27.20
N LEU A 158 -6.16 -3.65 26.05
CA LEU A 158 -7.39 -2.89 25.85
C LEU A 158 -8.67 -3.74 25.91
N THR A 159 -8.52 -5.06 25.91
CA THR A 159 -9.67 -5.97 25.94
C THR A 159 -10.23 -6.03 27.35
N TRP A 160 -11.38 -5.39 27.56
CA TRP A 160 -12.09 -5.44 28.84
C TRP A 160 -12.87 -6.75 29.01
N THR A 161 -12.66 -7.40 30.13
CA THR A 161 -13.39 -8.59 30.59
C THR A 161 -14.29 -8.21 31.77
N GLY A 162 -15.26 -9.06 32.14
CA GLY A 162 -16.09 -8.82 33.33
C GLY A 162 -15.31 -8.65 34.65
N SER A 163 -14.01 -9.01 34.65
CA SER A 163 -13.07 -8.90 35.77
C SER A 163 -12.01 -7.78 35.61
N GLY A 164 -12.10 -6.95 34.56
CA GLY A 164 -11.11 -5.92 34.23
C GLY A 164 -10.39 -6.18 32.90
N PHE A 165 -9.33 -5.42 32.61
CA PHE A 165 -8.52 -5.64 31.41
C PHE A 165 -7.92 -7.05 31.37
N LEU A 166 -7.82 -7.63 30.17
CA LEU A 166 -7.32 -9.00 29.97
C LEU A 166 -5.85 -9.14 30.41
N ILE A 167 -5.06 -8.08 30.24
CA ILE A 167 -3.70 -7.92 30.78
C ILE A 167 -3.45 -6.47 31.16
N ASP A 168 -2.45 -6.22 32.00
CA ASP A 168 -1.79 -4.92 32.12
C ASP A 168 -0.52 -4.91 31.23
N PRO A 169 -0.48 -4.09 30.16
CA PRO A 169 0.64 -4.08 29.22
C PRO A 169 1.95 -3.50 29.79
N PHE A 170 1.98 -3.05 31.05
CA PHE A 170 3.19 -2.55 31.72
C PHE A 170 3.71 -3.45 32.85
N SER A 171 2.99 -4.52 33.20
CA SER A 171 3.45 -5.50 34.19
C SER A 171 3.42 -6.94 33.68
N ASP A 172 2.51 -7.26 32.75
CA ASP A 172 2.28 -8.64 32.31
C ASP A 172 3.14 -9.01 31.10
N TRP A 173 4.44 -8.72 31.16
CA TRP A 173 5.39 -8.93 30.05
C TRP A 173 5.47 -10.39 29.58
N SER A 174 5.28 -11.36 30.48
CA SER A 174 5.20 -12.79 30.12
C SER A 174 4.06 -13.13 29.17
N CYS A 175 3.03 -12.27 29.06
CA CYS A 175 1.96 -12.44 28.09
C CYS A 175 2.43 -12.19 26.66
N TYR A 176 3.48 -11.38 26.47
CA TYR A 176 4.11 -11.18 25.16
C TYR A 176 4.72 -12.49 24.65
N ASP A 177 5.43 -13.23 25.50
CA ASP A 177 5.99 -14.55 25.17
C ASP A 177 4.92 -15.59 24.83
N GLN A 178 3.77 -15.52 25.50
CA GLN A 178 2.65 -16.40 25.20
C GLN A 178 2.02 -16.07 23.84
N LEU A 179 1.82 -14.79 23.53
CA LEU A 179 1.36 -14.37 22.20
C LEU A 179 2.36 -14.77 21.12
N TRP A 180 3.66 -14.57 21.35
CA TRP A 180 4.72 -15.03 20.45
C TRP A 180 4.59 -16.52 20.14
N LYS A 181 4.40 -17.35 21.19
CA LYS A 181 4.20 -18.79 21.05
C LYS A 181 2.90 -19.14 20.32
N TYR A 182 1.77 -18.57 20.72
CA TYR A 182 0.45 -18.92 20.17
C TYR A 182 0.26 -18.47 18.73
N THR A 183 0.91 -17.38 18.33
CA THR A 183 0.95 -16.93 16.93
C THR A 183 1.99 -17.68 16.09
N GLY A 184 2.77 -18.60 16.68
CA GLY A 184 3.83 -19.30 15.97
C GLY A 184 4.94 -18.36 15.47
N THR A 185 5.15 -17.23 16.13
CA THR A 185 6.17 -16.26 15.75
C THR A 185 7.55 -16.91 15.87
N THR A 186 8.40 -16.69 14.88
CA THR A 186 9.77 -17.22 14.86
C THR A 186 10.79 -16.09 14.80
N GLY A 187 11.97 -16.33 15.37
CA GLY A 187 13.09 -15.39 15.27
C GLY A 187 13.62 -15.33 13.84
N THR A 188 13.89 -14.12 13.36
CA THR A 188 14.47 -13.86 12.02
C THR A 188 15.97 -14.15 11.96
N GLY A 189 16.63 -14.25 13.12
CA GLY A 189 18.09 -14.27 13.24
C GLY A 189 18.70 -12.87 13.34
N GLU A 190 17.88 -11.81 13.18
CA GLU A 190 18.27 -10.42 13.37
C GLU A 190 17.94 -9.95 14.80
N TYR A 191 18.68 -8.93 15.25
CA TYR A 191 18.53 -8.35 16.57
C TYR A 191 18.39 -6.84 16.47
N SER A 192 17.58 -6.25 17.36
CA SER A 192 17.50 -4.80 17.51
C SER A 192 18.82 -4.24 18.02
N SER A 193 18.97 -2.91 17.96
CA SER A 193 20.12 -2.23 18.56
C SER A 193 20.24 -2.42 20.07
N ALA A 194 19.13 -2.73 20.75
CA ALA A 194 19.10 -3.05 22.18
C ALA A 194 19.36 -4.55 22.48
N GLY A 195 19.57 -5.38 21.45
CA GLY A 195 19.84 -6.81 21.58
C GLY A 195 18.60 -7.69 21.69
N ALA A 196 17.41 -7.16 21.38
CA ALA A 196 16.19 -7.97 21.36
C ALA A 196 16.08 -8.79 20.06
N MET A 197 15.62 -10.03 20.16
CA MET A 197 15.42 -10.89 18.98
C MET A 197 14.22 -10.42 18.15
N LEU A 198 14.46 -10.11 16.87
CA LEU A 198 13.41 -9.69 15.95
C LEU A 198 12.65 -10.90 15.40
N GLY A 199 11.32 -10.82 15.37
CA GLY A 199 10.43 -11.90 14.99
C GLY A 199 9.57 -11.62 13.78
N THR A 200 9.13 -12.71 13.14
CA THR A 200 8.18 -12.70 12.04
C THR A 200 7.00 -13.64 12.32
N THR A 201 5.81 -13.21 11.91
CA THR A 201 4.55 -13.92 12.14
C THR A 201 3.81 -14.05 10.81
N GLU A 202 3.36 -15.26 10.49
CA GLU A 202 2.51 -15.48 9.32
C GLU A 202 1.13 -14.83 9.54
N MET A 203 0.60 -14.12 8.55
CA MET A 203 -0.64 -13.33 8.68
C MET A 203 -1.86 -14.19 9.05
N ASP A 204 -1.89 -15.47 8.63
CA ASP A 204 -2.97 -16.41 8.96
C ASP A 204 -2.92 -16.90 10.41
N LYS A 205 -1.80 -16.70 11.13
CA LYS A 205 -1.63 -17.10 12.54
C LYS A 205 -1.98 -16.01 13.54
N ILE A 206 -2.07 -14.75 13.10
CA ILE A 206 -2.36 -13.59 13.99
C ILE A 206 -3.70 -13.81 14.71
N GLY A 207 -4.77 -14.04 13.96
CA GLY A 207 -6.12 -14.24 14.52
C GLY A 207 -6.22 -15.48 15.41
N PRO A 208 -5.89 -16.69 14.89
CA PRO A 208 -5.93 -17.93 15.68
C PRO A 208 -5.07 -17.89 16.94
N GLY A 209 -3.87 -17.30 16.88
CA GLY A 209 -2.99 -17.16 18.03
C GLY A 209 -3.57 -16.27 19.13
N PHE A 210 -4.27 -15.19 18.75
CA PHE A 210 -4.95 -14.34 19.72
C PHE A 210 -6.17 -15.03 20.36
N VAL A 211 -6.96 -15.76 19.58
CA VAL A 211 -8.08 -16.56 20.10
C VAL A 211 -7.59 -17.56 21.15
N GLU A 212 -6.49 -18.25 20.85
CA GLU A 212 -5.87 -19.19 21.79
C GLU A 212 -5.37 -18.51 23.06
N PHE A 213 -4.70 -17.35 22.92
CA PHE A 213 -4.24 -16.55 24.05
C PHE A 213 -5.38 -16.13 24.99
N CYS A 214 -6.51 -15.69 24.42
CA CYS A 214 -7.66 -15.23 25.18
C CYS A 214 -8.42 -16.40 25.82
N ARG A 215 -8.55 -17.53 25.09
CA ARG A 215 -9.12 -18.78 25.61
C ARG A 215 -8.34 -19.30 26.82
N ALA A 216 -7.00 -19.25 26.78
CA ALA A 216 -6.14 -19.64 27.90
C ALA A 216 -6.35 -18.78 29.16
N ARG A 217 -6.94 -17.59 29.02
CA ARG A 217 -7.30 -16.66 30.10
C ARG A 217 -8.77 -16.65 30.47
N GLY A 218 -9.54 -17.62 29.95
CA GLY A 218 -10.97 -17.72 30.23
C GLY A 218 -11.84 -16.70 29.48
N PHE A 219 -11.30 -16.04 28.44
CA PHE A 219 -12.04 -15.10 27.59
C PHE A 219 -12.11 -15.62 26.14
N PRO A 220 -12.98 -16.60 25.84
CA PRO A 220 -13.11 -17.11 24.48
C PRO A 220 -13.69 -16.02 23.56
N GLN A 221 -13.03 -15.80 22.43
CA GLN A 221 -13.47 -14.86 21.39
C GLN A 221 -13.35 -15.51 20.02
N ASN A 222 -14.12 -15.01 19.06
CA ASN A 222 -14.02 -15.45 17.67
C ASN A 222 -13.05 -14.56 16.91
N GLN A 223 -12.62 -15.02 15.74
CA GLN A 223 -11.85 -14.20 14.82
C GLN A 223 -12.33 -14.41 13.39
N SER A 224 -12.08 -13.42 12.56
CA SER A 224 -12.11 -13.55 11.11
C SER A 224 -10.98 -12.77 10.49
N ASN A 225 -10.57 -13.18 9.30
CA ASN A 225 -9.51 -12.51 8.57
C ASN A 225 -9.87 -12.35 7.09
N THR A 226 -9.32 -11.31 6.45
CA THR A 226 -9.64 -10.99 5.06
C THR A 226 -8.43 -10.37 4.37
N PHE A 227 -8.03 -10.96 3.24
CA PHE A 227 -7.08 -10.34 2.32
C PHE A 227 -7.76 -9.20 1.56
N SER A 228 -7.02 -8.11 1.34
CA SER A 228 -7.54 -6.90 0.71
C SER A 228 -8.79 -6.37 1.42
N PRO A 229 -8.72 -6.10 2.74
CA PRO A 229 -9.88 -5.70 3.51
C PRO A 229 -10.47 -4.37 3.01
N ALA A 230 -11.79 -4.27 3.00
CA ALA A 230 -12.45 -3.00 2.73
C ALA A 230 -12.26 -2.05 3.91
N PHE A 231 -12.10 -0.75 3.63
CA PHE A 231 -12.04 0.26 4.69
C PHE A 231 -13.27 0.21 5.62
N SER A 232 -14.45 -0.03 5.05
CA SER A 232 -15.69 -0.19 5.80
C SER A 232 -15.69 -1.36 6.79
N SER A 233 -14.87 -2.38 6.57
CA SER A 233 -14.71 -3.48 7.55
C SER A 233 -14.13 -2.95 8.87
N PHE A 234 -13.15 -2.06 8.82
CA PHE A 234 -12.59 -1.42 10.02
C PHE A 234 -13.55 -0.41 10.64
N GLN A 235 -14.28 0.35 9.83
CA GLN A 235 -15.34 1.24 10.34
C GLN A 235 -16.38 0.45 11.13
N ASN A 236 -16.78 -0.72 10.64
CA ASN A 236 -17.71 -1.61 11.31
C ASN A 236 -17.14 -2.20 12.61
N GLN A 237 -15.86 -2.54 12.66
CA GLN A 237 -15.24 -2.98 13.92
C GLN A 237 -15.30 -1.87 14.97
N VAL A 238 -14.89 -0.67 14.59
CA VAL A 238 -14.89 0.50 15.48
C VAL A 238 -16.30 0.84 15.95
N SER A 239 -17.31 0.85 15.07
CA SER A 239 -18.70 1.13 15.45
C SER A 239 -19.30 0.09 16.40
N ASN A 240 -18.78 -1.14 16.38
CA ASN A 240 -19.18 -2.22 17.27
C ASN A 240 -18.25 -2.35 18.49
N THR A 241 -17.37 -1.37 18.74
CA THR A 241 -16.40 -1.38 19.85
C THR A 241 -15.52 -2.63 19.86
N LYS A 242 -15.16 -3.12 18.66
CA LYS A 242 -14.33 -4.31 18.45
C LYS A 242 -12.95 -3.96 17.94
N HIS A 243 -11.95 -4.70 18.40
CA HIS A 243 -10.56 -4.52 18.00
C HIS A 243 -10.23 -5.23 16.70
N SER A 244 -9.20 -4.73 16.02
CA SER A 244 -8.70 -5.34 14.79
C SER A 244 -7.22 -5.02 14.58
N VAL A 245 -6.58 -5.82 13.73
CA VAL A 245 -5.20 -5.62 13.26
C VAL A 245 -5.24 -5.37 11.76
N PHE A 246 -4.56 -4.32 11.30
CA PHE A 246 -4.24 -4.12 9.90
C PHE A 246 -2.80 -4.54 9.66
N SER A 247 -2.61 -5.47 8.73
CA SER A 247 -1.29 -5.90 8.27
C SER A 247 -1.12 -5.59 6.80
N ALA A 248 0.05 -5.13 6.40
CA ALA A 248 0.35 -4.89 5.01
C ALA A 248 1.82 -5.09 4.69
N SER A 249 2.15 -5.18 3.40
CA SER A 249 3.53 -5.14 2.93
C SER A 249 3.72 -4.10 1.84
N ILE A 250 4.91 -3.50 1.82
CA ILE A 250 5.34 -2.49 0.86
C ILE A 250 6.63 -2.94 0.17
N THR A 251 6.91 -2.34 -0.97
CA THR A 251 8.27 -2.35 -1.53
C THR A 251 8.99 -1.10 -1.07
N ARG A 252 10.10 -1.28 -0.36
CA ARG A 252 10.95 -0.20 0.14
C ARG A 252 11.68 0.51 -0.99
N LEU A 253 12.31 1.65 -0.71
CA LEU A 253 13.08 2.41 -1.69
C LEU A 253 14.24 1.59 -2.29
N ASP A 254 14.87 0.72 -1.48
CA ASP A 254 15.91 -0.21 -1.90
C ASP A 254 15.40 -1.42 -2.71
N GLY A 255 14.07 -1.58 -2.84
CA GLY A 255 13.43 -2.69 -3.56
C GLY A 255 13.13 -3.92 -2.69
N SER A 256 13.55 -3.94 -1.42
CA SER A 256 13.19 -5.00 -0.47
C SER A 256 11.71 -4.96 -0.12
N ILE A 257 11.19 -6.08 0.41
CA ILE A 257 9.81 -6.18 0.88
C ILE A 257 9.81 -6.01 2.39
N SER A 258 8.99 -5.10 2.89
CA SER A 258 8.78 -4.90 4.34
C SER A 258 7.32 -5.13 4.67
N GLY A 259 7.07 -6.05 5.61
CA GLY A 259 5.77 -6.27 6.22
C GLY A 259 5.65 -5.52 7.54
N HIS A 260 4.43 -5.10 7.88
CA HIS A 260 4.11 -4.50 9.17
C HIS A 260 2.68 -4.81 9.58
N SER A 261 2.47 -4.96 10.89
CA SER A 261 1.18 -5.26 11.51
C SER A 261 0.94 -4.28 12.64
N MET A 262 -0.24 -3.65 12.65
CA MET A 262 -0.58 -2.58 13.57
C MET A 262 -1.97 -2.80 14.15
N SER A 263 -2.15 -2.50 15.44
CA SER A 263 -3.45 -2.51 16.09
C SER A 263 -4.23 -1.26 15.72
N VAL A 264 -5.52 -1.44 15.41
CA VAL A 264 -6.41 -0.38 14.95
C VAL A 264 -7.22 0.15 16.14
N ASN A 265 -7.14 1.45 16.39
CA ASN A 265 -7.99 2.17 17.36
C ASN A 265 -9.22 2.80 16.70
N GLY A 266 -9.06 3.28 15.47
CA GLY A 266 -10.08 4.09 14.82
C GLY A 266 -9.85 4.26 13.34
N TRP A 267 -10.59 5.21 12.77
CA TRP A 267 -10.50 5.58 11.37
C TRP A 267 -10.80 7.06 11.20
N ALA A 268 -10.23 7.66 10.15
CA ALA A 268 -10.58 9.01 9.72
C ALA A 268 -10.52 9.13 8.20
N CYS A 269 -11.41 9.94 7.64
CA CYS A 269 -11.34 10.40 6.26
C CYS A 269 -10.69 11.79 6.27
N LEU A 270 -9.50 11.88 5.67
CA LEU A 270 -8.72 13.11 5.63
C LEU A 270 -8.80 13.73 4.24
N LYS A 271 -8.85 15.06 4.18
CA LYS A 271 -8.76 15.82 2.94
C LYS A 271 -7.55 16.75 2.97
N ARG A 272 -6.76 16.74 1.90
CA ARG A 272 -5.63 17.66 1.69
C ARG A 272 -5.51 18.01 0.21
N ALA A 273 -5.38 19.30 -0.11
CA ALA A 273 -5.22 19.79 -1.48
C ALA A 273 -6.25 19.23 -2.49
N GLY A 274 -7.50 19.04 -2.04
CA GLY A 274 -8.59 18.50 -2.87
C GLY A 274 -8.65 16.98 -2.96
N LEU A 275 -7.66 16.24 -2.45
CA LEU A 275 -7.64 14.78 -2.40
C LEU A 275 -8.23 14.28 -1.08
N THR A 276 -9.04 13.22 -1.16
CA THR A 276 -9.58 12.50 0.01
C THR A 276 -8.81 11.21 0.20
N MET A 277 -8.45 10.90 1.44
CA MET A 277 -7.75 9.68 1.83
C MET A 277 -8.47 9.03 3.00
N ASN A 278 -8.68 7.73 2.89
CA ASN A 278 -9.14 6.91 4.01
C ASN A 278 -7.92 6.53 4.84
N THR A 279 -8.03 6.71 6.16
CA THR A 279 -6.96 6.41 7.09
C THR A 279 -7.43 5.58 8.27
N LEU A 280 -6.56 4.72 8.79
CA LEU A 280 -6.77 4.04 10.07
C LEU A 280 -5.96 4.72 11.14
N SER A 281 -6.57 5.04 12.27
CA SER A 281 -5.85 5.45 13.49
C SER A 281 -5.31 4.18 14.14
N VAL A 282 -3.99 4.05 14.16
CA VAL A 282 -3.28 2.83 14.56
C VAL A 282 -2.21 3.15 15.59
N PHE A 283 -1.92 2.20 16.48
CA PHE A 283 -0.62 2.21 17.13
C PHE A 283 0.41 1.74 16.10
N ASP A 284 1.43 2.56 15.87
CA ASP A 284 2.47 2.28 14.86
C ASP A 284 3.34 1.06 15.20
N GLY A 285 3.21 0.51 16.41
CA GLY A 285 3.99 -0.64 16.88
C GLY A 285 5.30 -0.25 17.54
N TRP A 286 5.70 1.02 17.43
CA TRP A 286 6.99 1.51 17.91
C TRP A 286 6.85 2.51 19.04
N TYR A 287 6.13 3.61 18.82
CA TYR A 287 6.16 4.76 19.73
C TYR A 287 4.82 5.45 19.92
N ASN A 288 3.97 5.54 18.89
CA ASN A 288 2.86 6.50 18.91
C ASN A 288 1.63 6.02 18.16
N MET A 289 0.50 6.68 18.45
CA MET A 289 -0.66 6.67 17.56
C MET A 289 -0.39 7.49 16.30
N LYS A 290 -0.74 6.93 15.14
CA LYS A 290 -0.58 7.53 13.81
C LYS A 290 -1.82 7.26 12.95
N TYR A 291 -1.97 8.02 11.86
CA TYR A 291 -2.99 7.78 10.84
C TYR A 291 -2.35 7.13 9.61
N LEU A 292 -2.58 5.84 9.42
CA LEU A 292 -2.09 5.08 8.26
C LEU A 292 -2.95 5.36 7.04
N ASN A 293 -2.35 5.81 5.94
CA ASN A 293 -3.03 5.97 4.65
C ASN A 293 -3.35 4.60 4.00
N VAL A 294 -4.60 4.14 4.15
CA VAL A 294 -5.07 2.89 3.52
C VAL A 294 -5.58 3.08 2.09
N SER A 295 -5.69 4.33 1.61
CA SER A 295 -5.94 4.64 0.21
C SER A 295 -4.69 4.52 -0.67
N TYR A 296 -3.51 4.29 -0.08
CA TYR A 296 -2.28 4.05 -0.84
C TYR A 296 -2.40 2.79 -1.70
N SER A 297 -2.33 2.95 -3.02
CA SER A 297 -2.49 1.84 -3.97
C SER A 297 -1.22 0.99 -4.14
N GLY A 298 -0.12 1.35 -3.49
CA GLY A 298 1.17 0.66 -3.64
C GLY A 298 1.46 -0.41 -2.59
N TYR A 299 0.48 -0.80 -1.77
CA TYR A 299 0.62 -2.00 -0.95
C TYR A 299 0.75 -3.24 -1.85
N ARG A 300 1.67 -4.15 -1.52
CA ARG A 300 1.77 -5.45 -2.19
C ARG A 300 0.69 -6.40 -1.69
N THR A 301 0.50 -6.41 -0.38
CA THR A 301 -0.55 -7.16 0.30
C THR A 301 -1.13 -6.31 1.41
N THR A 302 -2.42 -6.49 1.67
CA THR A 302 -3.12 -5.95 2.84
C THR A 302 -3.99 -7.05 3.42
N HIS A 303 -4.13 -7.04 4.73
CA HIS A 303 -4.82 -8.08 5.48
C HIS A 303 -5.44 -7.47 6.74
N GLY A 304 -6.72 -7.73 6.94
CA GLY A 304 -7.44 -7.35 8.15
C GLY A 304 -7.69 -8.59 8.99
N THR A 305 -7.39 -8.51 10.29
CA THR A 305 -7.79 -9.50 11.30
C THR A 305 -8.74 -8.84 12.29
N TYR A 306 -9.88 -9.47 12.57
CA TYR A 306 -11.00 -8.91 13.31
C TYR A 306 -11.44 -9.84 14.43
N PHE A 307 -11.81 -9.28 15.59
CA PHE A 307 -12.13 -9.99 16.83
C PHE A 307 -13.55 -9.69 17.35
#